data_AF-A0A2E7VGW7-F1
#
_entry.id   AF-A0A2E7VGW7-F1
#
_cell.length_a   1.000
_cell.length_b   1.000
_cell.length_c   1.000
_cell.angle_alpha   90.00
_cell.angle_beta   90.00
_cell.angle_gamma   90.00
#
_symmetry.space_group_name_H-M   'P 1'
#
loop_
_entity.id
_entity.type
_entity.pdbx_description
1 polymer ?
#
loop_
_entity_poly.entity_id
_entity_poly.type
_entity_poly.pdbx_seq_one_letter_code
_entity_poly.pdbx_strand_id
1 'polypeptide(L)'
;MENEKTKTPMDKVKLHPYHPDTPTFRYTHARYFDRMGVVDEQMGKVVANLEADGLLEDTFIFYFGDHGGVLPRGKGYAYESGLHVPFVVRIPENFKKLADHERGTRTDGFVSFIDFGPTVLNLAGLEIPKQMDGKPFLGKGTTAEELSGRDEAFGYADRFDEKYDFVRTLRKGKWKYVRNYQAFYPDGLQNNYRYRMLAFAEWRNLYKAGKLNAEQSQFFERRPPEQLFDLESDPHEVRDLSSDPKHKDVLAQMRVGLRQKVKRIHDLSFYPESHMAAEALGDGVAYGRRHTKEINDLVAVADLSLVPFAKAKKALAEALVSGNPWERYWACISCGVHGETAKPLVPTAKKLLTDENLMVRVRAAEFLGIIKAMDPMPTLVGVLNESESGQEVLLTFNTIAYLRDHKGYAFDLSPVKLKVKRGEYTRRTDYLSGKGKL
;
A
#
# COMPACT_ATOMS: atom_id res chain seq x y z
N MET A 1 -19.71 11.79 18.69
CA MET A 1 -20.79 12.45 17.95
C MET A 1 -21.63 13.32 18.87
N GLU A 2 -22.13 12.78 19.98
CA GLU A 2 -22.92 13.56 20.95
C GLU A 2 -22.08 14.57 21.75
N ASN A 3 -20.87 14.15 22.18
CA ASN A 3 -19.98 14.97 23.01
C ASN A 3 -19.10 15.95 22.21
N GLU A 4 -18.94 15.72 20.91
CA GLU A 4 -18.14 16.56 20.03
C GLU A 4 -18.97 16.87 18.78
N LYS A 5 -19.57 18.05 18.72
CA LYS A 5 -20.36 18.48 17.56
C LYS A 5 -19.45 19.05 16.47
N THR A 6 -19.89 18.97 15.22
CA THR A 6 -19.18 19.58 14.09
C THR A 6 -19.64 21.01 13.85
N LYS A 7 -18.73 21.90 13.43
CA LYS A 7 -19.07 23.23 12.91
C LYS A 7 -19.52 23.13 11.46
N THR A 8 -18.85 22.28 10.67
CA THR A 8 -19.24 21.93 9.31
C THR A 8 -20.58 21.19 9.34
N PRO A 9 -21.59 21.65 8.59
CA PRO A 9 -22.88 20.97 8.50
C PRO A 9 -22.76 19.59 7.81
N MET A 10 -23.33 18.56 8.44
CA MET A 10 -23.24 17.17 7.97
C MET A 10 -24.00 16.90 6.66
N ASP A 11 -24.98 17.73 6.32
CA ASP A 11 -25.72 17.67 5.05
C ASP A 11 -24.95 18.30 3.88
N LYS A 12 -23.89 19.08 4.16
CA LYS A 12 -23.06 19.76 3.15
C LYS A 12 -21.81 18.99 2.73
N VAL A 13 -21.45 17.91 3.43
CA VAL A 13 -20.31 17.07 3.02
C VAL A 13 -20.69 16.16 1.86
N LYS A 14 -19.75 15.99 0.93
CA LYS A 14 -19.86 15.03 -0.17
C LYS A 14 -19.06 13.78 0.20
N LEU A 15 -19.75 12.65 0.33
CA LEU A 15 -19.09 11.37 0.57
C LEU A 15 -18.60 10.77 -0.74
N HIS A 16 -17.53 9.98 -0.67
CA HIS A 16 -17.07 9.21 -1.83
C HIS A 16 -18.06 8.08 -2.13
N PRO A 17 -18.21 7.63 -3.40
CA PRO A 17 -19.20 6.61 -3.78
C PRO A 17 -19.11 5.29 -3.01
N TYR A 18 -17.90 4.93 -2.58
CA TYR A 18 -17.61 3.71 -1.81
C TYR A 18 -17.83 3.86 -0.30
N HIS A 19 -18.19 5.04 0.20
CA HIS A 19 -18.58 5.24 1.60
C HIS A 19 -20.10 5.11 1.73
N PRO A 20 -20.61 4.38 2.74
CA PRO A 20 -22.04 4.34 3.02
C PRO A 20 -22.52 5.71 3.51
N ASP A 21 -23.68 6.15 3.01
CA ASP A 21 -24.29 7.42 3.41
C ASP A 21 -25.03 7.27 4.75
N THR A 22 -24.26 7.35 5.83
CA THR A 22 -24.77 7.27 7.21
C THR A 22 -24.47 8.56 7.98
N PRO A 23 -25.21 8.83 9.09
CA PRO A 23 -24.85 9.91 10.00
C PRO A 23 -23.40 9.83 10.49
N THR A 24 -22.87 8.62 10.74
CA THR A 24 -21.49 8.40 11.18
C THR A 24 -20.47 8.84 10.14
N PHE A 25 -20.67 8.48 8.86
CA PHE A 25 -19.78 8.89 7.77
C PHE A 25 -19.86 10.39 7.50
N ARG A 26 -21.07 10.95 7.47
CA ARG A 26 -21.26 12.41 7.31
C ARG A 26 -20.59 13.19 8.45
N TYR A 27 -20.76 12.73 9.69
CA TYR A 27 -20.10 13.33 10.86
C TYR A 27 -18.58 13.24 10.75
N THR A 28 -18.06 12.08 10.37
CA THR A 28 -16.61 11.85 10.25
C THR A 28 -16.00 12.79 9.22
N HIS A 29 -16.66 12.96 8.07
CA HIS A 29 -16.20 13.86 7.01
C HIS A 29 -16.29 15.34 7.42
N ALA A 30 -17.38 15.72 8.10
CA ALA A 30 -17.56 17.08 8.61
C ALA A 30 -16.51 17.41 9.69
N ARG A 31 -16.22 16.46 10.58
CA ARG A 31 -15.18 16.59 11.60
C ARG A 31 -13.80 16.73 10.98
N TYR A 32 -13.53 16.03 9.88
CA TYR A 32 -12.28 16.17 9.14
C TYR A 32 -12.12 17.61 8.60
N PHE A 33 -13.15 18.19 7.99
CA PHE A 33 -13.13 19.59 7.54
C PHE A 33 -12.97 20.59 8.69
N ASP A 34 -13.61 20.36 9.84
CA ASP A 34 -13.39 21.20 11.02
C ASP A 34 -11.93 21.17 11.52
N ARG A 35 -11.23 20.04 11.35
CA ARG A 35 -9.80 19.95 11.67
C ARG A 35 -8.94 20.63 10.61
N MET A 36 -9.32 20.57 9.33
CA MET A 36 -8.63 21.33 8.29
C MET A 36 -8.71 22.84 8.54
N GLY A 37 -9.85 23.36 8.99
CA GLY A 37 -9.98 24.77 9.37
C GLY A 37 -9.06 25.19 10.53
N VAL A 38 -8.76 24.27 11.47
CA VAL A 38 -7.77 24.55 12.53
C VAL A 38 -6.34 24.61 11.96
N VAL A 39 -6.01 23.71 11.03
CA VAL A 39 -4.69 23.72 10.36
C VAL A 39 -4.53 24.99 9.53
N ASP A 40 -5.57 25.44 8.84
CA ASP A 40 -5.59 26.69 8.06
C ASP A 40 -5.30 27.90 8.95
N GLU A 41 -5.98 28.02 10.10
CA GLU A 41 -5.72 29.10 11.08
C GLU A 41 -4.28 29.06 11.61
N GLN A 42 -3.73 27.88 11.87
CA GLN A 42 -2.35 27.72 12.31
C GLN A 42 -1.36 28.13 11.22
N MET A 43 -1.61 27.77 9.96
CA MET A 43 -0.78 28.18 8.84
C MET A 43 -0.81 29.70 8.65
N GLY A 44 -1.99 30.34 8.78
CA GLY A 44 -2.13 31.79 8.74
C GLY A 44 -1.25 32.49 9.79
N LYS A 45 -1.19 31.95 11.01
CA LYS A 45 -0.31 32.48 12.08
C LYS A 45 1.17 32.38 11.74
N VAL A 46 1.61 31.27 11.17
CA VAL A 46 3.01 31.09 10.74
C VAL A 46 3.37 32.09 9.64
N VAL A 47 2.49 32.30 8.65
CA VAL A 47 2.71 33.30 7.58
C VAL A 47 2.76 34.71 8.17
N ALA A 48 1.84 35.07 9.06
CA ALA A 48 1.82 36.38 9.71
C ALA A 48 3.09 36.64 10.55
N ASN A 49 3.61 35.61 11.23
CA ASN A 49 4.87 35.74 11.97
C ASN A 49 6.06 35.97 11.02
N LEU A 50 6.15 35.24 9.91
CA LEU A 50 7.20 35.47 8.90
C LEU A 50 7.14 36.90 8.32
N GLU A 51 5.93 37.45 8.15
CA GLU A 51 5.74 38.84 7.70
C GLU A 51 6.18 39.84 8.77
N ALA A 52 5.77 39.65 10.02
CA ALA A 52 6.13 40.51 11.14
C ALA A 52 7.66 40.52 11.39
N ASP A 53 8.32 39.39 11.19
CA ASP A 53 9.78 39.24 11.31
C ASP A 53 10.54 39.77 10.08
N GLY A 54 9.83 40.18 9.00
CA GLY A 54 10.44 40.65 7.75
C GLY A 54 11.09 39.53 6.92
N LEU A 55 10.79 38.26 7.20
CA LEU A 55 11.41 37.08 6.56
C LEU A 55 10.58 36.50 5.41
N LEU A 56 9.33 36.95 5.25
CA LEU A 56 8.38 36.35 4.31
C LEU A 56 8.87 36.39 2.85
N GLU A 57 9.50 37.48 2.40
CA GLU A 57 10.03 37.58 1.03
C GLU A 57 11.42 36.96 0.85
N ASP A 58 11.96 36.31 1.88
CA ASP A 58 13.17 35.48 1.82
C ASP A 58 12.87 33.98 2.06
N THR A 59 11.60 33.59 2.16
CA THR A 59 11.18 32.24 2.56
C THR A 59 10.30 31.57 1.51
N PHE A 60 10.78 30.44 0.96
CA PHE A 60 9.89 29.50 0.26
C PHE A 60 9.02 28.76 1.27
N ILE A 61 7.71 28.69 1.01
CA ILE A 61 6.77 27.93 1.83
C ILE A 61 6.21 26.79 0.98
N PHE A 62 6.45 25.55 1.42
CA PHE A 62 5.89 24.33 0.83
C PHE A 62 4.77 23.83 1.74
N TYR A 63 3.53 23.78 1.24
CA TYR A 63 2.38 23.24 1.96
C TYR A 63 1.91 21.96 1.29
N PHE A 64 1.93 20.85 2.03
CA PHE A 64 1.49 19.53 1.58
C PHE A 64 1.09 18.63 2.76
N GLY A 65 0.35 17.57 2.48
CA GLY A 65 0.14 16.45 3.42
C GLY A 65 1.13 15.32 3.12
N ASP A 66 1.48 14.48 4.11
CA ASP A 66 2.37 13.32 3.96
C ASP A 66 1.71 12.10 3.28
N HIS A 67 0.39 12.13 3.16
CA HIS A 67 -0.43 11.18 2.44
C HIS A 67 -1.84 11.77 2.29
N GLY A 68 -2.73 11.08 1.58
CA GLY A 68 -4.13 11.45 1.47
C GLY A 68 -4.86 11.48 2.83
N GLY A 69 -6.12 11.91 2.84
CA GLY A 69 -6.86 12.19 4.07
C GLY A 69 -7.01 10.99 5.03
N VAL A 70 -7.48 11.27 6.25
CA VAL A 70 -7.65 10.25 7.32
C VAL A 70 -8.93 9.42 7.18
N LEU A 71 -9.75 9.69 6.16
CA LEU A 71 -11.00 8.98 5.91
C LEU A 71 -10.75 7.52 5.50
N PRO A 72 -11.73 6.63 5.64
CA PRO A 72 -11.59 5.24 5.21
C PRO A 72 -11.17 5.13 3.74
N ARG A 73 -10.23 4.21 3.43
CA ARG A 73 -9.54 4.08 2.13
C ARG A 73 -8.61 5.24 1.74
N GLY A 74 -8.35 6.19 2.65
CA GLY A 74 -7.33 7.25 2.48
C GLY A 74 -5.92 6.78 2.85
N LYS A 75 -5.28 7.42 3.84
CA LYS A 75 -3.96 7.05 4.40
C LYS A 75 -3.78 5.52 4.43
N GLY A 76 -2.65 5.01 3.97
CA GLY A 76 -2.28 3.58 4.08
C GLY A 76 -2.90 2.66 3.02
N TYR A 77 -3.62 3.21 2.04
CA TYR A 77 -4.13 2.48 0.88
C TYR A 77 -3.65 3.17 -0.40
N ALA A 78 -3.20 2.40 -1.38
CA ALA A 78 -2.53 2.91 -2.59
C ALA A 78 -3.50 3.43 -3.68
N TYR A 79 -4.64 3.98 -3.27
CA TYR A 79 -5.59 4.67 -4.14
C TYR A 79 -5.25 6.17 -4.21
N GLU A 80 -5.77 6.93 -5.17
CA GLU A 80 -5.56 8.39 -5.26
C GLU A 80 -6.07 9.08 -3.98
N SER A 81 -7.09 8.54 -3.32
CA SER A 81 -7.53 9.01 -2.00
C SER A 81 -6.46 8.91 -0.90
N GLY A 82 -5.44 8.08 -1.08
CA GLY A 82 -4.29 7.92 -0.19
C GLY A 82 -2.96 8.48 -0.73
N LEU A 83 -2.82 8.63 -2.05
CA LEU A 83 -1.57 9.03 -2.72
C LEU A 83 -1.57 10.48 -3.23
N HIS A 84 -2.72 11.01 -3.67
CA HIS A 84 -2.82 12.36 -4.22
C HIS A 84 -3.07 13.35 -3.08
N VAL A 85 -2.09 14.23 -2.85
CA VAL A 85 -2.09 15.20 -1.75
C VAL A 85 -2.17 16.62 -2.28
N PRO A 86 -2.71 17.58 -1.49
CA PRO A 86 -2.53 18.99 -1.82
C PRO A 86 -1.05 19.31 -1.85
N PHE A 87 -0.62 20.12 -2.81
CA PHE A 87 0.72 20.67 -2.85
C PHE A 87 0.69 22.11 -3.37
N VAL A 88 1.14 23.05 -2.53
CA VAL A 88 1.21 24.47 -2.85
C VAL A 88 2.61 24.97 -2.50
N VAL A 89 3.22 25.70 -3.41
CA VAL A 89 4.49 26.39 -3.15
C VAL A 89 4.29 27.88 -3.24
N ARG A 90 4.60 28.59 -2.16
CA ARG A 90 4.77 30.04 -2.18
C ARG A 90 6.22 30.35 -2.53
N ILE A 91 6.42 30.89 -3.72
CA ILE A 91 7.70 31.41 -4.18
C ILE A 91 7.86 32.83 -3.60
N PRO A 92 8.90 33.16 -2.83
CA PRO A 92 9.11 34.50 -2.27
C PRO A 92 9.67 35.47 -3.31
N GLU A 93 9.41 36.77 -3.16
CA GLU A 93 9.64 37.78 -4.21
C GLU A 93 11.13 37.95 -4.49
N ASN A 94 11.97 37.92 -3.44
CA ASN A 94 13.41 38.07 -3.58
C ASN A 94 14.05 36.89 -4.33
N PHE A 95 13.40 35.72 -4.33
CA PHE A 95 13.88 34.52 -5.04
C PHE A 95 13.02 34.13 -6.26
N LYS A 96 12.15 35.01 -6.75
CA LYS A 96 11.28 34.68 -7.91
C LYS A 96 12.03 34.20 -9.15
N LYS A 97 13.27 34.67 -9.35
CA LYS A 97 14.13 34.27 -10.47
C LYS A 97 14.60 32.81 -10.40
N LEU A 98 14.46 32.14 -9.26
CA LEU A 98 14.78 30.72 -9.08
C LEU A 98 13.62 29.79 -9.45
N ALA A 99 12.47 30.34 -9.86
CA ALA A 99 11.31 29.58 -10.27
C ALA A 99 10.80 30.12 -11.60
N ASP A 100 10.70 29.25 -12.60
CA ASP A 100 10.11 29.55 -13.90
C ASP A 100 8.57 29.48 -13.86
N HIS A 101 7.96 29.89 -12.74
CA HIS A 101 6.52 29.82 -12.51
C HIS A 101 5.99 31.16 -12.00
N GLU A 102 4.87 31.60 -12.57
CA GLU A 102 4.15 32.76 -12.07
C GLU A 102 3.35 32.40 -10.81
N ARG A 103 3.35 33.30 -9.81
CA ARG A 103 2.51 33.15 -8.61
C ARG A 103 1.04 33.11 -9.00
N GLY A 104 0.26 32.25 -8.34
CA GLY A 104 -1.17 32.08 -8.62
C GLY A 104 -1.50 31.16 -9.79
N THR A 105 -0.50 30.55 -10.42
CA THR A 105 -0.70 29.54 -11.46
C THR A 105 -0.79 28.12 -10.90
N ARG A 106 -1.25 27.20 -11.74
CA ARG A 106 -1.28 25.75 -11.49
C ARG A 106 -0.52 25.02 -12.60
N THR A 107 0.17 23.95 -12.23
CA THR A 107 0.77 23.00 -13.18
C THR A 107 0.07 21.64 -13.08
N ASP A 108 -0.06 20.95 -14.21
CA ASP A 108 -0.58 19.58 -14.29
C ASP A 108 0.53 18.53 -14.12
N GLY A 109 1.79 18.98 -14.07
CA GLY A 109 2.97 18.14 -13.91
C GLY A 109 2.98 17.37 -12.59
N PHE A 110 3.32 16.08 -12.66
CA PHE A 110 3.38 15.22 -11.48
C PHE A 110 4.66 15.48 -10.68
N VAL A 111 4.48 15.64 -9.37
CA VAL A 111 5.56 15.76 -8.38
C VAL A 111 5.42 14.61 -7.38
N SER A 112 6.54 13.97 -7.07
CA SER A 112 6.64 12.93 -6.05
C SER A 112 7.44 13.43 -4.84
N PHE A 113 7.23 12.87 -3.65
CA PHE A 113 7.98 13.32 -2.46
C PHE A 113 9.49 13.12 -2.55
N ILE A 114 9.94 12.12 -3.32
CA ILE A 114 11.37 11.93 -3.59
C ILE A 114 12.00 13.13 -4.31
N ASP A 115 11.19 14.00 -4.93
CA ASP A 115 11.65 15.20 -5.65
C ASP A 115 11.94 16.38 -4.71
N PHE A 116 11.46 16.35 -3.47
CA PHE A 116 11.61 17.48 -2.52
C PHE A 116 13.07 17.69 -2.12
N GLY A 117 13.78 16.63 -1.77
CA GLY A 117 15.21 16.70 -1.41
C GLY A 117 16.05 17.36 -2.50
N PRO A 118 16.03 16.83 -3.75
CA PRO A 118 16.67 17.45 -4.90
C PRO A 118 16.22 18.90 -5.14
N THR A 119 14.93 19.22 -4.96
CA THR A 119 14.40 20.58 -5.16
C THR A 119 14.98 21.59 -4.18
N VAL A 120 15.02 21.26 -2.88
CA VAL A 120 15.54 22.18 -1.86
C VAL A 120 17.05 22.40 -2.05
N LEU A 121 17.81 21.35 -2.39
CA LEU A 121 19.23 21.49 -2.74
C LEU A 121 19.43 22.40 -3.97
N ASN A 122 18.61 22.21 -5.00
CA ASN A 122 18.70 23.02 -6.22
C ASN A 122 18.36 24.50 -5.97
N LEU A 123 17.35 24.78 -5.14
CA LEU A 123 17.01 26.14 -4.71
C LEU A 123 18.12 26.78 -3.88
N ALA A 124 18.82 26.00 -3.05
CA ALA A 124 19.96 26.46 -2.27
C ALA A 124 21.26 26.61 -3.09
N GLY A 125 21.25 26.24 -4.38
CA GLY A 125 22.44 26.26 -5.24
C GLY A 125 23.47 25.19 -4.90
N LEU A 126 23.06 24.11 -4.22
CA LEU A 126 23.90 22.99 -3.82
C LEU A 126 23.88 21.87 -4.86
N GLU A 127 24.95 21.06 -4.91
CA GLU A 127 24.99 19.86 -5.75
C GLU A 127 23.98 18.82 -5.25
N ILE A 128 23.26 18.20 -6.18
CA ILE A 128 22.31 17.12 -5.89
C ILE A 128 23.06 15.78 -5.92
N PRO A 129 23.09 15.01 -4.81
CA PRO A 129 23.73 13.70 -4.79
C PRO A 129 23.15 12.75 -5.82
N LYS A 130 24.01 12.03 -6.55
CA LYS A 130 23.62 11.06 -7.59
C LYS A 130 22.75 9.90 -7.09
N GLN A 131 22.71 9.67 -5.77
CA GLN A 131 21.93 8.63 -5.12
C GLN A 131 20.46 9.01 -4.93
N MET A 132 20.08 10.29 -5.08
CA MET A 132 18.68 10.70 -4.97
C MET A 132 17.90 10.28 -6.22
N ASP A 133 16.78 9.59 -6.01
CA ASP A 133 15.93 9.08 -7.12
C ASP A 133 15.04 10.15 -7.76
N GLY A 134 14.74 11.22 -7.01
CA GLY A 134 13.86 12.29 -7.46
C GLY A 134 14.54 13.32 -8.36
N LYS A 135 13.74 14.21 -8.93
CA LYS A 135 14.20 15.29 -9.80
C LYS A 135 13.66 16.64 -9.32
N PRO A 136 14.50 17.68 -9.23
CA PRO A 136 14.04 18.99 -8.79
C PRO A 136 12.86 19.48 -9.66
N PHE A 137 11.83 20.05 -9.03
CA PHE A 137 10.68 20.66 -9.72
C PHE A 137 10.70 22.20 -9.62
N LEU A 138 11.66 22.77 -8.89
CA LEU A 138 11.99 24.20 -8.85
C LEU A 138 13.52 24.38 -8.80
N GLY A 139 13.99 25.61 -8.92
CA GLY A 139 15.41 25.97 -8.86
C GLY A 139 16.07 26.07 -10.22
N LYS A 140 17.38 26.29 -10.20
CA LYS A 140 18.20 26.53 -11.39
C LYS A 140 18.05 25.38 -12.39
N GLY A 141 17.79 25.72 -13.65
CA GLY A 141 17.70 24.76 -14.75
C GLY A 141 16.40 23.95 -14.81
N THR A 142 15.45 24.18 -13.89
CA THR A 142 14.12 23.58 -13.95
C THR A 142 13.15 24.54 -14.60
N THR A 143 12.45 24.11 -15.66
CA THR A 143 11.47 24.94 -16.40
C THR A 143 10.04 24.52 -16.09
N ALA A 144 9.09 25.45 -16.20
CA ALA A 144 7.67 25.12 -16.08
C ALA A 144 7.21 24.14 -17.17
N GLU A 145 7.76 24.27 -18.38
CA GLU A 145 7.48 23.38 -19.50
C GLU A 145 7.90 21.94 -19.18
N GLU A 146 9.14 21.72 -18.70
CA GLU A 146 9.60 20.39 -18.30
C GLU A 146 8.73 19.80 -17.19
N LEU A 147 8.40 20.60 -16.16
CA LEU A 147 7.54 20.14 -15.08
C LEU A 147 6.16 19.74 -15.60
N SER A 148 5.53 20.57 -16.45
CA SER A 148 4.22 20.30 -17.02
C SER A 148 4.16 19.03 -17.86
N GLY A 149 5.30 18.62 -18.44
CA GLY A 149 5.43 17.36 -19.19
C GLY A 149 5.58 16.11 -18.33
N ARG A 150 5.72 16.22 -17.00
CA ARG A 150 5.81 15.05 -16.10
C ARG A 150 4.44 14.40 -15.94
N ASP A 151 4.27 13.19 -16.46
CA ASP A 151 2.98 12.50 -16.51
C ASP A 151 2.97 11.16 -15.75
N GLU A 152 4.05 10.78 -15.06
CA GLU A 152 4.19 9.49 -14.38
C GLU A 152 4.39 9.63 -12.86
N ALA A 153 3.69 8.80 -12.09
CA ALA A 153 3.88 8.68 -10.65
C ALA A 153 3.88 7.20 -10.23
N PHE A 154 4.78 6.85 -9.32
CA PHE A 154 4.90 5.51 -8.76
C PHE A 154 4.58 5.54 -7.26
N GLY A 155 3.61 4.75 -6.84
CA GLY A 155 3.22 4.63 -5.43
C GLY A 155 3.25 3.18 -4.96
N TYR A 156 3.39 2.98 -3.66
CA TYR A 156 3.46 1.64 -3.08
C TYR A 156 2.92 1.58 -1.66
N ALA A 157 2.52 0.38 -1.24
CA ALA A 157 2.24 0.02 0.13
C ALA A 157 2.86 -1.37 0.38
N ASP A 158 3.39 -1.60 1.60
CA ASP A 158 3.98 -2.89 2.01
C ASP A 158 3.38 -3.39 3.34
N ARG A 159 3.51 -2.59 4.39
CA ARG A 159 2.97 -2.91 5.71
C ARG A 159 2.44 -1.65 6.39
N PHE A 160 1.28 -1.78 7.02
CA PHE A 160 0.68 -0.73 7.84
C PHE A 160 0.35 -1.32 9.21
N ASP A 161 1.21 -1.02 10.19
CA ASP A 161 1.24 -1.67 11.51
C ASP A 161 1.28 -3.21 11.38
N GLU A 162 0.22 -3.92 11.81
CA GLU A 162 0.11 -5.38 11.74
C GLU A 162 -0.50 -5.93 10.44
N LYS A 163 -1.01 -5.04 9.56
CA LYS A 163 -1.59 -5.40 8.26
C LYS A 163 -0.49 -5.39 7.21
N TYR A 164 -0.20 -6.55 6.63
CA TYR A 164 0.60 -6.63 5.41
C TYR A 164 -0.27 -6.34 4.20
N ASP A 165 0.31 -5.59 3.27
CA ASP A 165 -0.30 -5.22 2.01
C ASP A 165 0.80 -5.00 0.97
N PHE A 166 1.09 -5.95 0.07
CA PHE A 166 2.10 -5.74 -0.97
C PHE A 166 1.45 -5.26 -2.27
N VAL A 167 1.41 -3.93 -2.42
CA VAL A 167 0.80 -3.23 -3.56
C VAL A 167 1.78 -2.27 -4.21
N ARG A 168 1.79 -2.25 -5.53
CA ARG A 168 2.51 -1.25 -6.34
C ARG A 168 1.54 -0.59 -7.31
N THR A 169 1.77 0.68 -7.58
CA THR A 169 0.93 1.46 -8.50
C THR A 169 1.79 2.24 -9.47
N LEU A 170 1.29 2.36 -10.70
CA LEU A 170 1.83 3.25 -11.70
C LEU A 170 0.68 4.09 -12.24
N ARG A 171 0.77 5.40 -12.08
CA ARG A 171 -0.10 6.35 -12.76
C ARG A 171 0.66 6.92 -13.96
N LYS A 172 0.00 6.98 -15.11
CA LYS A 172 0.47 7.64 -16.32
C LYS A 172 -0.67 8.45 -16.94
N GLY A 173 -0.57 9.77 -16.86
CA GLY A 173 -1.65 10.69 -17.18
C GLY A 173 -2.92 10.34 -16.38
N LYS A 174 -3.99 10.02 -17.09
CA LYS A 174 -5.27 9.60 -16.50
C LYS A 174 -5.33 8.13 -16.09
N TRP A 175 -4.43 7.29 -16.59
CA TRP A 175 -4.48 5.86 -16.33
C TRP A 175 -3.77 5.54 -15.03
N LYS A 176 -4.39 4.72 -14.20
CA LYS A 176 -3.73 4.15 -13.04
C LYS A 176 -3.84 2.65 -13.03
N TYR A 177 -2.69 2.00 -12.90
CA TYR A 177 -2.56 0.57 -12.77
C TYR A 177 -2.14 0.22 -11.36
N VAL A 178 -2.83 -0.76 -10.76
CA VAL A 178 -2.56 -1.28 -9.43
C VAL A 178 -2.20 -2.75 -9.54
N ARG A 179 -1.08 -3.14 -8.95
CA ARG A 179 -0.62 -4.53 -8.85
C ARG A 179 -0.73 -5.00 -7.42
N ASN A 180 -1.61 -5.99 -7.18
CA ASN A 180 -1.79 -6.63 -5.89
C ASN A 180 -1.01 -7.96 -5.89
N TYR A 181 0.14 -8.01 -5.21
CA TYR A 181 0.96 -9.23 -5.19
C TYR A 181 0.41 -10.32 -4.26
N GLN A 182 -0.41 -9.94 -3.28
CA GLN A 182 -1.12 -10.84 -2.36
C GLN A 182 -2.63 -10.74 -2.58
N ALA A 183 -3.06 -10.95 -3.84
CA ALA A 183 -4.43 -10.77 -4.32
C ALA A 183 -5.46 -11.80 -3.80
N PHE A 184 -5.23 -12.33 -2.62
CA PHE A 184 -6.19 -13.09 -1.82
C PHE A 184 -6.63 -12.32 -0.58
N TYR A 185 -5.88 -11.28 -0.16
CA TYR A 185 -6.27 -10.38 0.92
C TYR A 185 -7.22 -9.26 0.44
N PRO A 186 -8.27 -8.96 1.22
CA PRO A 186 -9.05 -7.74 1.07
C PRO A 186 -8.32 -6.53 1.66
N ASP A 187 -8.72 -5.32 1.27
CA ASP A 187 -8.25 -4.09 1.91
C ASP A 187 -8.67 -4.01 3.39
N GLY A 188 -9.86 -4.54 3.70
CA GLY A 188 -10.50 -4.49 5.01
C GLY A 188 -9.99 -5.48 6.06
N LEU A 189 -8.83 -6.11 5.85
CA LEU A 189 -8.18 -6.95 6.87
C LEU A 189 -7.98 -6.17 8.18
N GLN A 190 -8.09 -6.84 9.32
CA GLN A 190 -7.97 -6.17 10.63
C GLN A 190 -6.65 -5.39 10.77
N ASN A 191 -6.80 -4.10 11.09
CA ASN A 191 -5.78 -3.23 11.68
C ASN A 191 -6.42 -2.48 12.87
N ASN A 192 -5.93 -2.72 14.08
CA ASN A 192 -6.49 -2.23 15.33
C ASN A 192 -6.60 -0.71 15.36
N TYR A 193 -5.58 0.00 14.88
CA TYR A 193 -5.59 1.46 14.85
C TYR A 193 -6.75 2.00 13.99
N ARG A 194 -6.99 1.41 12.82
CA ARG A 194 -8.08 1.83 11.91
C ARG A 194 -9.45 1.58 12.50
N TYR A 195 -9.67 0.42 13.11
CA TYR A 195 -10.98 0.04 13.64
C TYR A 195 -11.34 0.74 14.97
N ARG A 196 -10.46 1.60 15.51
CA ARG A 196 -10.82 2.60 16.54
C ARG A 196 -11.69 3.73 15.99
N MET A 197 -11.65 3.95 14.68
CA MET A 197 -12.43 4.99 14.02
C MET A 197 -13.86 4.50 13.79
N LEU A 198 -14.85 5.28 14.25
CA LEU A 198 -16.27 4.94 14.16
C LEU A 198 -16.71 4.54 12.75
N ALA A 199 -16.27 5.29 11.73
CA ALA A 199 -16.62 5.01 10.33
C ALA A 199 -16.07 3.66 9.84
N PHE A 200 -14.83 3.28 10.19
CA PHE A 200 -14.30 1.96 9.82
C PHE A 200 -15.07 0.83 10.51
N ALA A 201 -15.38 0.98 11.80
CA ALA A 201 -16.15 0.00 12.56
C ALA A 201 -17.57 -0.18 12.00
N GLU A 202 -18.28 0.92 11.74
CA GLU A 202 -19.62 0.90 11.16
C GLU A 202 -19.61 0.30 9.75
N TRP A 203 -18.65 0.67 8.89
CA TRP A 203 -18.55 0.16 7.52
C TRP A 203 -18.43 -1.37 7.50
N ARG A 204 -17.60 -1.93 8.37
CA ARG A 204 -17.48 -3.39 8.52
C ARG A 204 -18.76 -4.02 9.05
N ASN A 205 -19.44 -3.39 10.01
CA ASN A 205 -20.69 -3.92 10.56
C ASN A 205 -21.79 -3.95 9.49
N LEU A 206 -21.89 -2.91 8.66
CA LEU A 206 -22.80 -2.86 7.53
C LEU A 206 -22.48 -3.93 6.48
N TYR A 207 -21.20 -4.16 6.19
CA TYR A 207 -20.77 -5.25 5.30
C TYR A 207 -21.23 -6.62 5.83
N LYS A 208 -20.94 -6.92 7.10
CA LYS A 208 -21.35 -8.17 7.75
C LYS A 208 -22.86 -8.36 7.81
N ALA A 209 -23.62 -7.27 7.86
CA ALA A 209 -25.07 -7.27 7.85
C ALA A 209 -25.69 -7.32 6.43
N GLY A 210 -24.88 -7.35 5.36
CA GLY A 210 -25.36 -7.36 3.98
C GLY A 210 -26.07 -6.09 3.56
N LYS A 211 -25.72 -4.93 4.15
CA LYS A 211 -26.40 -3.64 3.94
C LYS A 211 -25.68 -2.69 2.98
N LEU A 212 -24.54 -3.11 2.43
CA LEU A 212 -23.74 -2.30 1.52
C LEU A 212 -24.08 -2.62 0.07
N ASN A 213 -23.94 -1.63 -0.82
CA ASN A 213 -23.97 -1.87 -2.27
C ASN A 213 -22.64 -2.50 -2.74
N ALA A 214 -22.51 -2.74 -4.05
CA ALA A 214 -21.31 -3.36 -4.62
C ALA A 214 -20.06 -2.50 -4.39
N GLU A 215 -20.12 -1.21 -4.69
CA GLU A 215 -18.97 -0.28 -4.57
C GLU A 215 -18.47 -0.18 -3.13
N GLN A 216 -19.38 -0.14 -2.16
CA GLN A 216 -19.05 -0.09 -0.73
C GLN A 216 -18.52 -1.43 -0.21
N SER A 217 -18.94 -2.56 -0.80
CA SER A 217 -18.51 -3.90 -0.39
C SER A 217 -17.10 -4.24 -0.85
N GLN A 218 -16.64 -3.66 -1.97
CA GLN A 218 -15.31 -3.90 -2.56
C GLN A 218 -14.16 -3.86 -1.54
N PHE A 219 -14.21 -2.95 -0.57
CA PHE A 219 -13.17 -2.80 0.45
C PHE A 219 -12.97 -4.06 1.32
N PHE A 220 -14.02 -4.85 1.52
CA PHE A 220 -13.97 -6.08 2.33
C PHE A 220 -13.87 -7.36 1.49
N GLU A 221 -13.90 -7.21 0.17
CA GLU A 221 -13.81 -8.29 -0.78
C GLU A 221 -12.37 -8.52 -1.24
N ARG A 222 -12.14 -9.72 -1.76
CA ARG A 222 -10.85 -10.10 -2.32
C ARG A 222 -10.52 -9.21 -3.53
N ARG A 223 -9.34 -8.60 -3.54
CA ARG A 223 -8.83 -7.82 -4.69
C ARG A 223 -8.34 -8.73 -5.83
N PRO A 224 -8.51 -8.35 -7.10
CA PRO A 224 -7.89 -9.04 -8.22
C PRO A 224 -6.37 -8.81 -8.25
N PRO A 225 -5.58 -9.65 -8.96
CA PRO A 225 -4.12 -9.50 -9.02
C PRO A 225 -3.65 -8.21 -9.68
N GLU A 226 -4.49 -7.62 -10.52
CA GLU A 226 -4.25 -6.32 -11.13
C GLU A 226 -5.57 -5.56 -11.30
N GLN A 227 -5.50 -4.23 -11.30
CA GLN A 227 -6.63 -3.33 -11.55
C GLN A 227 -6.18 -2.20 -12.48
N LEU A 228 -7.10 -1.68 -13.28
CA LEU A 228 -6.88 -0.53 -14.16
C LEU A 228 -8.02 0.48 -13.99
N PHE A 229 -7.68 1.75 -13.80
CA PHE A 229 -8.64 2.84 -13.63
C PHE A 229 -8.38 3.97 -14.64
N ASP A 230 -9.45 4.55 -15.17
CA ASP A 230 -9.43 5.84 -15.87
C ASP A 230 -9.87 6.95 -14.89
N LEU A 231 -8.90 7.69 -14.36
CA LEU A 231 -9.10 8.70 -13.32
C LEU A 231 -9.87 9.94 -13.79
N GLU A 232 -10.02 10.16 -15.10
CA GLU A 232 -10.88 11.24 -15.61
C GLU A 232 -12.36 10.89 -15.44
N SER A 233 -12.72 9.64 -15.77
CA SER A 233 -14.10 9.16 -15.69
C SER A 233 -14.48 8.60 -14.32
N ASP A 234 -13.48 8.11 -13.57
CA ASP A 234 -13.63 7.51 -12.26
C ASP A 234 -12.49 7.98 -11.31
N PRO A 235 -12.59 9.20 -10.78
CA PRO A 235 -11.58 9.76 -9.87
C PRO A 235 -11.54 9.06 -8.51
N HIS A 236 -12.48 8.15 -8.21
CA HIS A 236 -12.57 7.42 -6.95
C HIS A 236 -12.08 5.98 -7.04
N GLU A 237 -11.69 5.53 -8.24
CA GLU A 237 -11.16 4.18 -8.51
C GLU A 237 -12.11 3.08 -8.02
N VAL A 238 -13.40 3.20 -8.31
CA VAL A 238 -14.43 2.20 -7.97
C VAL A 238 -14.73 1.24 -9.12
N ARG A 239 -14.37 1.60 -10.36
CA ARG A 239 -14.62 0.83 -11.57
C ARG A 239 -13.31 0.28 -12.14
N ASP A 240 -13.03 -0.97 -11.82
CA ASP A 240 -11.89 -1.69 -12.41
C ASP A 240 -12.15 -2.07 -13.87
N LEU A 241 -11.27 -1.63 -14.77
CA LEU A 241 -11.29 -1.87 -16.22
C LEU A 241 -10.36 -3.02 -16.65
N SER A 242 -9.68 -3.69 -15.72
CA SER A 242 -8.69 -4.74 -16.02
C SER A 242 -9.26 -5.94 -16.78
N SER A 243 -10.56 -6.19 -16.66
CA SER A 243 -11.26 -7.28 -17.36
C SER A 243 -11.96 -6.83 -18.64
N ASP A 244 -11.98 -5.52 -18.94
CA ASP A 244 -12.64 -4.98 -20.14
C ASP A 244 -11.74 -5.16 -21.38
N PRO A 245 -12.16 -5.96 -22.40
CA PRO A 245 -11.38 -6.17 -23.61
C PRO A 245 -11.02 -4.89 -24.37
N LYS A 246 -11.81 -3.81 -24.20
CA LYS A 246 -11.54 -2.50 -24.84
C LYS A 246 -10.27 -1.84 -24.31
N HIS A 247 -9.86 -2.16 -23.09
CA HIS A 247 -8.71 -1.55 -22.41
C HIS A 247 -7.49 -2.49 -22.36
N LYS A 248 -7.51 -3.62 -23.07
CA LYS A 248 -6.46 -4.65 -23.03
C LYS A 248 -5.06 -4.11 -23.35
N ASP A 249 -4.96 -3.17 -24.29
CA ASP A 249 -3.68 -2.65 -24.77
C ASP A 249 -3.09 -1.66 -23.74
N VAL A 250 -3.93 -0.81 -23.16
CA VAL A 250 -3.57 0.07 -22.04
C VAL A 250 -3.13 -0.75 -20.82
N LEU A 251 -3.91 -1.78 -20.46
CA LEU A 251 -3.57 -2.69 -19.37
C LEU A 251 -2.20 -3.35 -19.60
N ALA A 252 -1.95 -3.85 -20.81
CA ALA A 252 -0.67 -4.47 -21.16
C ALA A 252 0.49 -3.48 -21.05
N GLN A 253 0.33 -2.25 -21.55
CA GLN A 253 1.35 -1.20 -21.46
C GLN A 253 1.66 -0.83 -20.01
N MET A 254 0.63 -0.57 -19.20
CA MET A 254 0.79 -0.18 -17.80
C MET A 254 1.40 -1.30 -16.95
N ARG A 255 1.01 -2.57 -17.20
CA ARG A 255 1.60 -3.75 -16.58
C ARG A 255 3.10 -3.86 -16.87
N VAL A 256 3.51 -3.64 -18.14
CA VAL A 256 4.92 -3.63 -18.52
C VAL A 256 5.67 -2.50 -17.83
N GLY A 257 5.10 -1.28 -17.81
CA GLY A 257 5.70 -0.13 -17.15
C GLY A 257 5.94 -0.37 -15.64
N LEU A 258 4.94 -0.89 -14.93
CA LEU A 258 5.08 -1.21 -13.51
C LEU A 258 6.14 -2.30 -13.27
N ARG A 259 6.13 -3.37 -14.08
CA ARG A 259 7.14 -4.44 -14.00
C ARG A 259 8.54 -3.89 -14.21
N GLN A 260 8.74 -3.04 -15.22
CA GLN A 260 10.03 -2.41 -15.48
C GLN A 260 10.46 -1.51 -14.32
N LYS A 261 9.54 -0.76 -13.71
CA LYS A 261 9.82 0.09 -12.56
C LYS A 261 10.29 -0.71 -11.35
N VAL A 262 9.57 -1.76 -10.93
CA VAL A 262 9.96 -2.58 -9.76
C VAL A 262 11.31 -3.28 -9.97
N LYS A 263 11.60 -3.73 -11.19
CA LYS A 263 12.91 -4.31 -11.55
C LYS A 263 14.02 -3.26 -11.51
N ARG A 264 13.78 -2.06 -12.07
CA ARG A 264 14.77 -0.97 -12.12
C ARG A 264 15.16 -0.46 -10.73
N ILE A 265 14.21 -0.39 -9.80
CA ILE A 265 14.49 0.06 -8.43
C ILE A 265 15.02 -1.06 -7.54
N HIS A 266 15.17 -2.29 -8.07
CA HIS A 266 15.56 -3.47 -7.30
C HIS A 266 14.68 -3.66 -6.06
N ASP A 267 13.36 -3.63 -6.26
CA ASP A 267 12.36 -3.59 -5.18
C ASP A 267 12.60 -4.72 -4.16
N LEU A 268 13.14 -4.35 -2.99
CA LEU A 268 13.57 -5.30 -1.97
C LEU A 268 12.41 -6.00 -1.27
N SER A 269 11.19 -5.50 -1.41
CA SER A 269 9.99 -6.14 -0.86
C SER A 269 9.61 -7.44 -1.57
N PHE A 270 10.32 -7.82 -2.65
CA PHE A 270 10.25 -9.18 -3.19
C PHE A 270 10.90 -10.22 -2.28
N TYR A 271 11.68 -9.82 -1.28
CA TYR A 271 12.04 -10.68 -0.16
C TYR A 271 11.03 -10.54 0.99
N PRO A 272 10.84 -11.57 1.82
CA PRO A 272 10.11 -11.40 3.08
C PRO A 272 10.76 -10.30 3.95
N GLU A 273 9.95 -9.53 4.69
CA GLU A 273 10.43 -8.41 5.52
C GLU A 273 11.53 -8.86 6.50
N SER A 274 11.45 -10.09 7.03
CA SER A 274 12.49 -10.63 7.91
C SER A 274 13.85 -10.75 7.23
N HIS A 275 13.89 -11.22 5.98
CA HIS A 275 15.11 -11.33 5.18
C HIS A 275 15.64 -9.96 4.77
N MET A 276 14.76 -9.08 4.28
CA MET A 276 15.14 -7.70 3.94
C MET A 276 15.71 -6.97 5.16
N ALA A 277 15.09 -7.13 6.34
CA ALA A 277 15.54 -6.51 7.57
C ALA A 277 16.92 -7.00 8.01
N ALA A 278 17.16 -8.31 7.90
CA ALA A 278 18.42 -8.92 8.29
C ALA A 278 19.57 -8.58 7.32
N GLU A 279 19.30 -8.59 6.02
CA GLU A 279 20.35 -8.62 4.99
C GLU A 279 20.52 -7.30 4.23
N ALA A 280 19.47 -6.48 4.15
CA ALA A 280 19.43 -5.35 3.20
C ALA A 280 19.28 -3.96 3.85
N LEU A 281 18.91 -3.84 5.13
CA LEU A 281 18.70 -2.52 5.74
C LEU A 281 19.99 -1.70 5.97
N GLY A 282 21.17 -2.34 5.96
CA GLY A 282 22.45 -1.64 6.06
C GLY A 282 22.74 -0.78 4.83
N ASP A 283 22.84 -1.42 3.66
CA ASP A 283 22.98 -0.75 2.35
C ASP A 283 22.07 -1.43 1.32
N GLY A 284 20.79 -1.05 1.35
CA GLY A 284 19.76 -1.64 0.50
C GLY A 284 19.98 -1.36 -0.98
N VAL A 285 20.59 -0.22 -1.32
CA VAL A 285 20.88 0.13 -2.71
C VAL A 285 21.94 -0.81 -3.29
N ALA A 286 23.05 -1.00 -2.57
CA ALA A 286 24.08 -1.93 -3.02
C ALA A 286 23.60 -3.39 -2.96
N TYR A 287 22.82 -3.75 -1.93
CA TYR A 287 22.21 -5.08 -1.83
C TYR A 287 21.33 -5.38 -3.06
N GLY A 288 20.39 -4.48 -3.39
CA GLY A 288 19.50 -4.64 -4.54
C GLY A 288 20.25 -4.76 -5.86
N ARG A 289 21.30 -3.94 -6.06
CA ARG A 289 22.16 -4.03 -7.25
C ARG A 289 22.87 -5.38 -7.36
N ARG A 290 23.43 -5.90 -6.25
CA ARG A 290 24.09 -7.22 -6.23
C ARG A 290 23.10 -8.36 -6.54
N HIS A 291 21.83 -8.21 -6.14
CA HIS A 291 20.80 -9.23 -6.31
C HIS A 291 19.84 -8.96 -7.48
N THR A 292 20.22 -8.10 -8.43
CA THR A 292 19.38 -7.71 -9.58
C THR A 292 18.77 -8.91 -10.30
N LYS A 293 19.58 -9.94 -10.57
CA LYS A 293 19.11 -11.14 -11.27
C LYS A 293 18.05 -11.87 -10.44
N GLU A 294 18.33 -12.12 -9.18
CA GLU A 294 17.41 -12.83 -8.28
C GLU A 294 16.08 -12.08 -8.16
N ILE A 295 16.10 -10.78 -7.86
CA ILE A 295 14.88 -9.95 -7.79
C ILE A 295 14.08 -10.03 -9.10
N ASN A 296 14.75 -10.00 -10.25
CA ASN A 296 14.10 -10.12 -11.54
C ASN A 296 13.42 -11.48 -11.76
N ASP A 297 14.01 -12.56 -11.25
CA ASP A 297 13.46 -13.91 -11.26
C ASP A 297 12.25 -14.01 -10.31
N LEU A 298 12.35 -13.44 -9.10
CA LEU A 298 11.23 -13.38 -8.13
C LEU A 298 10.02 -12.61 -8.69
N VAL A 299 10.26 -11.48 -9.37
CA VAL A 299 9.21 -10.73 -10.08
C VAL A 299 8.54 -11.63 -11.14
N ALA A 300 9.31 -12.46 -11.85
CA ALA A 300 8.76 -13.36 -12.86
C ALA A 300 7.87 -14.45 -12.24
N VAL A 301 8.27 -15.04 -11.10
CA VAL A 301 7.45 -16.02 -10.37
C VAL A 301 6.18 -15.37 -9.82
N ALA A 302 6.27 -14.15 -9.30
CA ALA A 302 5.11 -13.40 -8.82
C ALA A 302 4.10 -13.12 -9.95
N ASP A 303 4.59 -12.81 -11.15
CA ASP A 303 3.76 -12.53 -12.33
C ASP A 303 3.05 -13.76 -12.91
N LEU A 304 3.38 -14.97 -12.47
CA LEU A 304 2.59 -16.16 -12.78
C LEU A 304 1.16 -16.07 -12.23
N SER A 305 0.88 -15.17 -11.29
CA SER A 305 -0.47 -14.86 -10.82
C SER A 305 -1.30 -13.99 -11.78
N LEU A 306 -0.71 -13.41 -12.83
CA LEU A 306 -1.40 -12.58 -13.83
C LEU A 306 -1.90 -13.37 -15.05
N VAL A 307 -1.44 -14.60 -15.24
CA VAL A 307 -1.81 -15.43 -16.39
C VAL A 307 -2.71 -16.58 -15.96
N PRO A 308 -3.62 -17.09 -16.80
CA PRO A 308 -4.46 -18.23 -16.45
C PRO A 308 -3.64 -19.42 -15.92
N PHE A 309 -4.15 -20.10 -14.89
CA PHE A 309 -3.44 -21.20 -14.22
C PHE A 309 -2.90 -22.26 -15.21
N ALA A 310 -3.66 -22.59 -16.26
CA ALA A 310 -3.21 -23.53 -17.29
C ALA A 310 -1.86 -23.15 -17.94
N LYS A 311 -1.57 -21.85 -18.08
CA LYS A 311 -0.29 -21.33 -18.58
C LYS A 311 0.77 -21.24 -17.48
N ALA A 312 0.37 -20.94 -16.25
CA ALA A 312 1.28 -20.80 -15.11
C ALA A 312 1.73 -22.14 -14.51
N LYS A 313 0.93 -23.20 -14.65
CA LYS A 313 1.06 -24.47 -13.90
C LYS A 313 2.46 -25.06 -13.94
N LYS A 314 3.08 -25.13 -15.13
CA LYS A 314 4.42 -25.72 -15.29
C LYS A 314 5.47 -24.92 -14.52
N ALA A 315 5.53 -23.61 -14.75
CA ALA A 315 6.49 -22.73 -14.10
C ALA A 315 6.27 -22.65 -12.57
N LEU A 316 5.02 -22.70 -12.10
CA LEU A 316 4.73 -22.78 -10.67
C LEU A 316 5.19 -24.11 -10.06
N ALA A 317 5.01 -25.24 -10.76
CA ALA A 317 5.49 -26.53 -10.29
C ALA A 317 7.02 -26.56 -10.18
N GLU A 318 7.72 -25.94 -11.13
CA GLU A 318 9.20 -25.79 -11.12
C GLU A 318 9.65 -24.88 -9.96
N ALA A 319 9.01 -23.71 -9.79
CA ALA A 319 9.36 -22.77 -8.73
C ALA A 319 9.08 -23.33 -7.32
N LEU A 320 8.05 -24.15 -7.13
CA LEU A 320 7.74 -24.81 -5.84
C LEU A 320 8.83 -25.80 -5.39
N VAL A 321 9.67 -26.30 -6.29
CA VAL A 321 10.79 -27.22 -5.97
C VAL A 321 12.15 -26.59 -6.21
N SER A 322 12.19 -25.27 -6.44
CA SER A 322 13.43 -24.54 -6.65
C SER A 322 14.37 -24.65 -5.45
N GLY A 323 15.68 -24.62 -5.69
CA GLY A 323 16.68 -24.48 -4.63
C GLY A 323 16.60 -23.11 -3.94
N ASN A 324 16.08 -22.08 -4.61
CA ASN A 324 15.90 -20.75 -4.03
C ASN A 324 14.62 -20.71 -3.15
N PRO A 325 14.74 -20.46 -1.83
CA PRO A 325 13.56 -20.38 -0.95
C PRO A 325 12.59 -19.28 -1.35
N TRP A 326 13.06 -18.18 -1.95
CA TRP A 326 12.22 -17.05 -2.33
C TRP A 326 11.39 -17.32 -3.58
N GLU A 327 11.88 -18.17 -4.49
CA GLU A 327 11.06 -18.69 -5.58
C GLU A 327 9.94 -19.60 -5.05
N ARG A 328 10.24 -20.48 -4.08
CA ARG A 328 9.22 -21.31 -3.41
C ARG A 328 8.18 -20.45 -2.68
N TYR A 329 8.64 -19.42 -1.97
CA TYR A 329 7.81 -18.43 -1.28
C TYR A 329 6.83 -17.75 -2.25
N TRP A 330 7.31 -17.23 -3.39
CA TRP A 330 6.47 -16.60 -4.40
C TRP A 330 5.57 -17.58 -5.14
N ALA A 331 6.02 -18.80 -5.39
CA ALA A 331 5.20 -19.82 -6.02
C ALA A 331 3.99 -20.17 -5.15
N CYS A 332 4.17 -20.29 -3.83
CA CYS A 332 3.07 -20.48 -2.89
C CYS A 332 2.08 -19.31 -2.91
N ILE A 333 2.55 -18.06 -2.89
CA ILE A 333 1.69 -16.86 -2.99
C ILE A 333 0.88 -16.89 -4.30
N SER A 334 1.54 -17.12 -5.43
CA SER A 334 0.89 -17.20 -6.74
C SER A 334 -0.13 -18.35 -6.82
N CYS A 335 0.15 -19.50 -6.19
CA CYS A 335 -0.84 -20.58 -6.05
C CYS A 335 -2.05 -20.15 -5.22
N GLY A 336 -1.83 -19.42 -4.12
CA GLY A 336 -2.90 -18.81 -3.31
C GLY A 336 -3.78 -17.85 -4.10
N VAL A 337 -3.19 -17.07 -5.02
CA VAL A 337 -3.94 -16.21 -5.95
C VAL A 337 -4.75 -17.04 -6.96
N HIS A 338 -4.19 -18.11 -7.51
CA HIS A 338 -4.94 -19.03 -8.40
C HIS A 338 -6.07 -19.78 -7.69
N GLY A 339 -6.01 -19.89 -6.36
CA GLY A 339 -7.05 -20.53 -5.56
C GLY A 339 -7.31 -21.97 -5.98
N GLU A 340 -8.58 -22.38 -6.05
CA GLU A 340 -8.99 -23.76 -6.36
C GLU A 340 -8.39 -24.31 -7.66
N THR A 341 -8.11 -23.45 -8.64
CA THR A 341 -7.50 -23.90 -9.91
C THR A 341 -6.09 -24.47 -9.71
N ALA A 342 -5.38 -24.04 -8.66
CA ALA A 342 -4.05 -24.54 -8.29
C ALA A 342 -4.06 -25.87 -7.51
N LYS A 343 -5.21 -26.50 -7.30
CA LYS A 343 -5.33 -27.82 -6.64
C LYS A 343 -4.37 -28.90 -7.17
N PRO A 344 -4.02 -28.96 -8.47
CA PRO A 344 -3.03 -29.92 -8.97
C PRO A 344 -1.62 -29.78 -8.34
N LEU A 345 -1.30 -28.64 -7.71
CA LEU A 345 0.00 -28.39 -7.06
C LEU A 345 -0.01 -28.68 -5.55
N VAL A 346 -1.14 -29.10 -4.98
CA VAL A 346 -1.27 -29.45 -3.55
C VAL A 346 -0.24 -30.49 -3.08
N PRO A 347 0.02 -31.60 -3.81
CA PRO A 347 0.99 -32.59 -3.36
C PRO A 347 2.40 -32.00 -3.20
N THR A 348 2.81 -31.08 -4.08
CA THR A 348 4.09 -30.40 -4.01
C THR A 348 4.10 -29.40 -2.85
N ALA A 349 3.07 -28.58 -2.72
CA ALA A 349 2.97 -27.59 -1.64
C ALA A 349 2.93 -28.22 -0.24
N LYS A 350 2.33 -29.40 -0.07
CA LYS A 350 2.35 -30.13 1.21
C LYS A 350 3.75 -30.48 1.69
N LYS A 351 4.70 -30.73 0.78
CA LYS A 351 6.10 -31.00 1.14
C LYS A 351 6.80 -29.76 1.71
N LEU A 352 6.32 -28.56 1.37
CA LEU A 352 6.88 -27.29 1.85
C LEU A 352 6.41 -26.91 3.26
N LEU A 353 5.48 -27.66 3.87
CA LEU A 353 5.08 -27.47 5.26
C LEU A 353 6.21 -27.76 6.25
N THR A 354 7.24 -28.49 5.80
CA THR A 354 8.46 -28.81 6.55
C THR A 354 9.72 -28.20 5.92
N ASP A 355 9.57 -27.15 5.09
CA ASP A 355 10.70 -26.46 4.45
C ASP A 355 11.68 -25.91 5.50
N GLU A 356 12.98 -25.86 5.23
CA GLU A 356 13.93 -25.27 6.19
C GLU A 356 13.62 -23.79 6.47
N ASN A 357 13.07 -23.08 5.48
CA ASN A 357 12.69 -21.68 5.63
C ASN A 357 11.27 -21.51 6.19
N LEU A 358 11.16 -20.85 7.34
CA LEU A 358 9.87 -20.63 8.03
C LEU A 358 8.87 -19.84 7.18
N MET A 359 9.31 -18.84 6.42
CA MET A 359 8.41 -18.04 5.58
C MET A 359 7.86 -18.83 4.40
N VAL A 360 8.60 -19.82 3.88
CA VAL A 360 8.08 -20.78 2.90
C VAL A 360 6.98 -21.65 3.53
N ARG A 361 7.20 -22.16 4.75
CA ARG A 361 6.16 -22.93 5.49
C ARG A 361 4.87 -22.11 5.66
N VAL A 362 4.98 -20.83 6.03
CA VAL A 362 3.83 -19.93 6.19
C VAL A 362 3.05 -19.80 4.89
N ARG A 363 3.72 -19.54 3.75
CA ARG A 363 3.04 -19.38 2.47
C ARG A 363 2.47 -20.68 1.93
N ALA A 364 3.13 -21.82 2.17
CA ALA A 364 2.59 -23.13 1.83
C ALA A 364 1.29 -23.42 2.62
N ALA A 365 1.31 -23.20 3.94
CA ALA A 365 0.13 -23.34 4.79
C ALA A 365 -0.99 -22.37 4.38
N GLU A 366 -0.65 -21.12 4.06
CA GLU A 366 -1.62 -20.13 3.58
C GLU A 366 -2.29 -20.55 2.27
N PHE A 367 -1.53 -20.96 1.26
CA PHE A 367 -2.08 -21.46 0.01
C PHE A 367 -3.03 -22.65 0.25
N LEU A 368 -2.57 -23.66 0.99
CA LEU A 368 -3.37 -24.86 1.26
C LEU A 368 -4.61 -24.54 2.09
N GLY A 369 -4.53 -23.56 3.00
CA GLY A 369 -5.67 -23.06 3.78
C GLY A 369 -6.67 -22.27 2.94
N ILE A 370 -6.20 -21.43 2.00
CA ILE A 370 -7.06 -20.64 1.10
C ILE A 370 -8.04 -21.53 0.32
N ILE A 371 -7.59 -22.72 -0.09
CA ILE A 371 -8.35 -23.71 -0.88
C ILE A 371 -8.89 -24.89 -0.05
N LYS A 372 -8.81 -24.79 1.28
CA LYS A 372 -9.28 -25.83 2.21
C LYS A 372 -8.72 -27.24 1.94
N ALA A 373 -7.48 -27.33 1.47
CA ALA A 373 -6.80 -28.60 1.22
C ALA A 373 -6.24 -29.26 2.50
N MET A 374 -6.15 -28.50 3.59
CA MET A 374 -5.82 -28.96 4.95
C MET A 374 -6.24 -27.92 5.99
N ASP A 375 -6.09 -28.26 7.28
CA ASP A 375 -6.04 -27.28 8.36
C ASP A 375 -4.62 -26.68 8.46
N PRO A 376 -4.43 -25.38 8.17
CA PRO A 376 -3.12 -24.74 8.20
C PRO A 376 -2.63 -24.38 9.61
N MET A 377 -3.51 -24.38 10.61
CA MET A 377 -3.20 -23.84 11.95
C MET A 377 -2.06 -24.56 12.67
N PRO A 378 -1.94 -25.91 12.64
CA PRO A 378 -0.82 -26.60 13.26
C PRO A 378 0.55 -26.16 12.72
N THR A 379 0.67 -25.98 11.40
CA THR A 379 1.91 -25.49 10.78
C THR A 379 2.20 -24.05 11.20
N LEU A 380 1.19 -23.18 11.20
CA LEU A 380 1.35 -21.78 11.58
C LEU A 380 1.74 -21.63 13.07
N VAL A 381 1.13 -22.41 13.97
CA VAL A 381 1.53 -22.46 15.39
C VAL A 381 2.96 -22.99 15.55
N GLY A 382 3.35 -24.00 14.77
CA GLY A 382 4.73 -24.50 14.74
C GLY A 382 5.73 -23.39 14.37
N VAL A 383 5.45 -22.63 13.30
CA VAL A 383 6.28 -21.48 12.91
C VAL A 383 6.36 -20.42 14.01
N LEU A 384 5.23 -20.07 14.64
CA LEU A 384 5.22 -19.10 15.74
C LEU A 384 6.10 -19.52 16.93
N ASN A 385 6.17 -20.82 17.21
CA ASN A 385 6.94 -21.38 18.32
C ASN A 385 8.43 -21.54 17.98
N GLU A 386 8.77 -21.69 16.70
CA GLU A 386 10.15 -21.84 16.22
C GLU A 386 10.83 -20.48 15.99
N SER A 387 10.09 -19.50 15.47
CA SER A 387 10.63 -18.22 15.01
C SER A 387 11.23 -17.37 16.11
N GLU A 388 12.35 -16.72 15.78
CA GLU A 388 13.08 -15.76 16.61
C GLU A 388 13.00 -14.32 16.07
N SER A 389 12.29 -14.13 14.94
CA SER A 389 12.11 -12.83 14.30
C SER A 389 10.72 -12.26 14.57
N GLY A 390 10.66 -11.01 15.04
CA GLY A 390 9.39 -10.30 15.24
C GLY A 390 8.59 -10.12 13.94
N GLN A 391 9.27 -9.97 12.79
CA GLN A 391 8.66 -9.82 11.47
C GLN A 391 8.03 -11.14 11.00
N GLU A 392 8.71 -12.27 11.21
CA GLU A 392 8.16 -13.59 10.88
C GLU A 392 6.93 -13.93 11.73
N VAL A 393 7.01 -13.66 13.04
CA VAL A 393 5.89 -13.82 13.97
C VAL A 393 4.71 -12.95 13.52
N LEU A 394 4.96 -11.69 13.19
CA LEU A 394 3.91 -10.77 12.75
C LEU A 394 3.26 -11.22 11.43
N LEU A 395 4.05 -11.61 10.43
CA LEU A 395 3.54 -12.10 9.16
C LEU A 395 2.71 -13.37 9.35
N THR A 396 3.18 -14.30 10.19
CA THR A 396 2.45 -15.53 10.50
C THR A 396 1.10 -15.21 11.15
N PHE A 397 1.05 -14.26 12.09
CA PHE A 397 -0.22 -13.81 12.67
C PHE A 397 -1.12 -13.06 11.69
N ASN A 398 -0.56 -12.33 10.72
CA ASN A 398 -1.35 -11.73 9.64
C ASN A 398 -2.07 -12.81 8.82
N THR A 399 -1.36 -13.89 8.47
CA THR A 399 -1.92 -15.07 7.79
C THR A 399 -3.03 -15.73 8.63
N ILE A 400 -2.79 -15.94 9.94
CA ILE A 400 -3.80 -16.51 10.86
C ILE A 400 -5.06 -15.64 10.91
N ALA A 401 -4.90 -14.32 11.06
CA ALA A 401 -6.02 -13.39 11.11
C ALA A 401 -6.88 -13.46 9.83
N TYR A 402 -6.23 -13.50 8.66
CA TYR A 402 -6.94 -13.67 7.39
C TYR A 402 -7.67 -15.02 7.30
N LEU A 403 -6.99 -16.13 7.59
CA LEU A 403 -7.59 -17.47 7.50
C LEU A 403 -8.77 -17.63 8.48
N ARG A 404 -8.67 -17.06 9.68
CA ARG A 404 -9.76 -17.05 10.65
C ARG A 404 -10.94 -16.21 10.15
N ASP A 405 -10.69 -14.96 9.81
CA ASP A 405 -11.75 -13.97 9.54
C ASP A 405 -12.43 -14.17 8.17
N HIS A 406 -11.70 -14.69 7.18
CA HIS A 406 -12.17 -14.79 5.80
C HIS A 406 -12.26 -16.22 5.25
N LYS A 407 -11.66 -17.22 5.92
CA LYS A 407 -11.73 -18.63 5.49
C LYS A 407 -12.44 -19.55 6.48
N GLY A 408 -12.77 -19.04 7.68
CA GLY A 408 -13.58 -19.73 8.67
C GLY A 408 -12.82 -20.75 9.51
N TYR A 409 -11.49 -20.67 9.55
CA TYR A 409 -10.70 -21.51 10.45
C TYR A 409 -10.82 -21.03 11.90
N ALA A 410 -10.90 -21.98 12.83
CA ALA A 410 -10.72 -21.66 14.25
C ALA A 410 -9.24 -21.41 14.54
N PHE A 411 -8.94 -20.58 15.54
CA PHE A 411 -7.58 -20.39 16.03
C PHE A 411 -7.59 -20.29 17.55
N ASP A 412 -6.75 -21.11 18.19
CA ASP A 412 -6.48 -21.06 19.62
C ASP A 412 -5.06 -20.53 19.84
N LEU A 413 -4.95 -19.52 20.71
CA LEU A 413 -3.68 -18.89 21.06
C LEU A 413 -2.94 -19.65 22.17
N SER A 414 -3.62 -20.55 22.91
CA SER A 414 -3.03 -21.28 24.05
C SER A 414 -1.75 -22.10 23.74
N PRO A 415 -1.59 -22.76 22.57
CA PRO A 415 -0.36 -23.52 22.26
C PRO A 415 0.80 -22.64 21.79
N VAL A 416 0.60 -21.32 21.63
CA VAL A 416 1.61 -20.40 21.13
C VAL A 416 2.60 -20.01 22.24
N LYS A 417 3.88 -20.26 22.00
CA LYS A 417 5.02 -19.98 22.88
C LYS A 417 6.05 -19.16 22.10
N LEU A 418 5.81 -17.85 22.01
CA LEU A 418 6.70 -16.95 21.27
C LEU A 418 8.06 -16.83 21.96
N LYS A 419 9.14 -16.97 21.19
CA LYS A 419 10.50 -16.68 21.65
C LYS A 419 10.80 -15.17 21.70
N VAL A 420 10.14 -14.40 20.83
CA VAL A 420 10.28 -12.95 20.76
C VAL A 420 9.49 -12.29 21.89
N LYS A 421 10.10 -11.31 22.57
CA LYS A 421 9.51 -10.66 23.76
C LYS A 421 8.65 -9.43 23.45
N ARG A 422 8.92 -8.73 22.35
CA ARG A 422 8.22 -7.50 21.94
C ARG A 422 8.19 -7.39 20.42
N GLY A 423 7.15 -6.76 19.89
CA GLY A 423 7.01 -6.46 18.46
C GLY A 423 5.58 -6.04 18.14
N GLU A 424 5.33 -5.55 16.92
CA GLU A 424 3.98 -5.15 16.46
C GLU A 424 2.99 -6.32 16.44
N TYR A 425 3.46 -7.57 16.58
CA TYR A 425 2.60 -8.75 16.67
C TYR A 425 1.67 -8.72 17.88
N THR A 426 1.95 -7.92 18.91
CA THR A 426 1.06 -7.77 20.08
C THR A 426 -0.35 -7.32 19.69
N ARG A 427 -0.45 -6.45 18.67
CA ARG A 427 -1.75 -6.03 18.10
C ARG A 427 -2.55 -7.22 17.56
N ARG A 428 -1.87 -8.19 16.94
CA ARG A 428 -2.49 -9.44 16.48
C ARG A 428 -2.91 -10.32 17.64
N THR A 429 -2.08 -10.48 18.67
CA THR A 429 -2.46 -11.29 19.85
C THR A 429 -3.63 -10.70 20.62
N ASP A 430 -3.71 -9.37 20.73
CA ASP A 430 -4.85 -8.69 21.37
C ASP A 430 -6.15 -8.92 20.59
N TYR A 431 -6.08 -8.80 19.26
CA TYR A 431 -7.21 -9.07 18.39
C TYR A 431 -7.63 -10.56 18.41
N LEU A 432 -6.65 -11.47 18.35
CA LEU A 432 -6.90 -12.91 18.27
C LEU A 432 -7.42 -13.50 19.59
N SER A 433 -7.00 -12.93 20.74
CA SER A 433 -7.50 -13.32 22.07
C SER A 433 -8.87 -12.75 22.43
N GLY A 434 -9.43 -11.87 21.59
CA GLY A 434 -10.69 -11.17 21.88
C GLY A 434 -10.56 -10.04 22.91
N LYS A 435 -9.35 -9.80 23.46
CA LYS A 435 -9.07 -8.67 24.36
C LYS A 435 -9.09 -7.32 23.63
N GLY A 436 -8.93 -7.32 22.31
CA GLY A 436 -8.98 -6.15 21.44
C GLY A 436 -10.37 -5.73 20.96
N LYS A 437 -11.46 -6.13 21.65
CA LYS A 437 -12.79 -5.53 21.41
C LYS A 437 -12.77 -4.09 21.93
N LEU A 438 -12.46 -3.15 21.04
CA LEU A 438 -12.78 -1.73 21.19
C LEU A 438 -14.15 -1.46 20.56
#